data_AF-A0A6I9P3U8-F1
#
_entry.id   AF-A0A6I9P3U8-F1
#
_cell.length_a   1.000
_cell.length_b   1.000
_cell.length_c   1.000
_cell.angle_alpha   90.00
_cell.angle_beta   90.00
_cell.angle_gamma   90.00
#
_symmetry.space_group_name_H-M   'P 1'
#
loop_
_entity.id
_entity.type
_entity.pdbx_description
1 polymer ?
#
loop_
_entity_poly.entity_id
_entity_poly.type
_entity_poly.pdbx_seq_one_letter_code
_entity_poly.pdbx_strand_id
1 'polypeptide(L)'
;MGVHGLWKLLESTGKPVNPETLEGKVLAVDISIWLNQAVKGVRDREGNSVQNAHLLTLFHRVCKLLFFRIRPVFVFDGDAPLLKKQTLALRRQRKEELTRESKQTNDKLLKTFLKRQAIKAALGDASKDPLPSLSTVRRDEVDDMYVLPALPAAEEKDKSRSEASEEEQKEKNSTWQARAGKGRPGQARPGQARPGQARPGKARQGQVDTGT
;
A
#
# COMPACT_ATOMS: atom_id res chain seq x y z
N MET A 1 6.89 -16.23 0.69
CA MET A 1 7.35 -17.39 -0.10
C MET A 1 8.81 -17.16 -0.39
N GLY A 2 9.70 -18.07 -0.04
CA GLY A 2 11.15 -17.85 -0.09
C GLY A 2 11.82 -18.14 1.26
N VAL A 3 13.13 -17.91 1.30
CA VAL A 3 13.95 -18.06 2.52
C VAL A 3 13.70 -16.86 3.43
N HIS A 4 13.47 -17.12 4.73
CA HIS A 4 13.23 -16.07 5.70
C HIS A 4 14.51 -15.25 5.94
N GLY A 5 14.40 -13.91 6.01
CA GLY A 5 15.53 -13.02 6.24
C GLY A 5 16.49 -12.79 5.06
N LEU A 6 16.39 -13.55 3.96
CA LEU A 6 17.35 -13.50 2.85
C LEU A 6 17.47 -12.11 2.21
N TRP A 7 16.35 -11.41 2.01
CA TRP A 7 16.36 -10.08 1.40
C TRP A 7 17.11 -9.04 2.23
N LYS A 8 17.06 -9.13 3.56
CA LYS A 8 17.78 -8.23 4.47
C LYS A 8 19.30 -8.38 4.34
N LEU A 9 19.75 -9.59 4.03
CA LEU A 9 21.18 -9.88 3.83
C LEU A 9 21.66 -9.41 2.45
N LEU A 10 20.81 -9.50 1.43
CA LEU A 10 21.17 -9.17 0.05
C LEU A 10 20.95 -7.69 -0.32
N GLU A 11 20.35 -6.90 0.56
CA GLU A 11 20.00 -5.50 0.33
C GLU A 11 21.21 -4.65 -0.12
N SER A 12 22.38 -4.88 0.47
CA SER A 12 23.63 -4.19 0.12
C SER A 12 24.13 -4.47 -1.31
N THR A 13 23.66 -5.55 -1.93
CA THR A 13 24.05 -5.96 -3.29
C THR A 13 23.03 -5.57 -4.36
N GLY A 14 21.85 -5.07 -3.96
CA GLY A 14 20.77 -4.70 -4.86
C GLY A 14 21.12 -3.48 -5.71
N LYS A 15 20.90 -3.57 -7.03
CA LYS A 15 21.06 -2.44 -7.95
C LYS A 15 19.68 -1.99 -8.47
N PRO A 16 19.32 -0.70 -8.37
CA PRO A 16 18.09 -0.21 -8.96
C PRO A 16 18.21 -0.23 -10.49
N VAL A 17 17.22 -0.80 -11.17
CA VAL A 17 17.19 -0.92 -12.62
C VAL A 17 15.89 -0.31 -13.14
N ASN A 18 16.01 0.64 -14.07
CA ASN A 18 14.85 1.23 -14.72
C ASN A 18 14.22 0.21 -15.69
N PRO A 19 12.89 0.10 -15.73
CA PRO A 19 12.20 -0.89 -16.57
C PRO A 19 12.45 -0.67 -18.08
N GLU A 20 12.78 0.54 -18.50
CA GLU A 20 13.14 0.87 -19.89
C GLU A 20 14.41 0.13 -20.36
N THR A 21 15.34 -0.16 -19.45
CA THR A 21 16.58 -0.91 -19.78
C THR A 21 16.33 -2.40 -20.06
N LEU A 22 15.10 -2.86 -19.87
CA LEU A 22 14.65 -4.21 -20.15
C LEU A 22 13.91 -4.33 -21.48
N GLU A 23 13.85 -3.25 -22.27
CA GLU A 23 13.22 -3.26 -23.60
C GLU A 23 13.79 -4.37 -24.49
N GLY A 24 12.91 -5.13 -25.15
CA GLY A 24 13.26 -6.22 -26.05
C GLY A 24 13.76 -7.49 -25.37
N LYS A 25 13.95 -7.49 -24.03
CA LYS A 25 14.39 -8.68 -23.30
C LYS A 25 13.24 -9.67 -23.09
N VAL A 26 13.59 -10.94 -23.07
CA VAL A 26 12.69 -12.03 -22.68
C VAL A 26 12.82 -12.24 -21.19
N LEU A 27 11.73 -12.10 -20.44
CA LEU A 27 11.71 -12.28 -18.98
C LEU A 27 10.82 -13.45 -18.59
N ALA A 28 11.38 -14.40 -17.84
CA ALA A 28 10.59 -15.42 -17.18
C ALA A 28 9.82 -14.80 -16.00
N VAL A 29 8.51 -14.96 -15.99
CA VAL A 29 7.62 -14.43 -14.97
C VAL A 29 6.96 -15.60 -14.24
N ASP A 30 7.24 -15.72 -12.95
CA ASP A 30 6.52 -16.65 -12.06
C ASP A 30 5.08 -16.15 -11.86
N ILE A 31 4.11 -16.85 -12.46
CA ILE A 31 2.69 -16.52 -12.30
C ILE A 31 2.15 -17.01 -10.95
N SER A 32 2.69 -18.11 -10.41
CA SER A 32 2.17 -18.73 -9.20
C SER A 32 2.22 -17.75 -8.01
N ILE A 33 3.28 -16.93 -7.94
CA ILE A 33 3.41 -15.89 -6.93
C ILE A 33 2.46 -14.70 -7.20
N TRP A 34 2.26 -14.30 -8.47
CA TRP A 34 1.34 -13.22 -8.84
C TRP A 34 -0.12 -13.56 -8.48
N LEU A 35 -0.57 -14.78 -8.79
CA LEU A 35 -1.92 -15.23 -8.46
C LEU A 35 -2.15 -15.24 -6.95
N ASN A 36 -1.20 -15.82 -6.20
CA ASN A 36 -1.29 -15.85 -4.73
C ASN A 36 -1.30 -14.45 -4.11
N GLN A 37 -0.48 -13.53 -4.63
CA GLN A 37 -0.46 -12.14 -4.20
C GLN A 37 -1.76 -11.42 -4.54
N ALA A 38 -2.32 -11.63 -5.73
CA ALA A 38 -3.56 -10.98 -6.15
C ALA A 38 -4.75 -11.41 -5.27
N VAL A 39 -4.89 -12.72 -5.01
CA VAL A 39 -5.99 -13.26 -4.19
C VAL A 39 -5.87 -12.84 -2.72
N LYS A 40 -4.66 -12.68 -2.20
CA LYS A 40 -4.43 -12.30 -0.79
C LYS A 40 -4.33 -10.81 -0.55
N GLY A 41 -3.87 -10.06 -1.55
CA GLY A 41 -3.50 -8.64 -1.43
C GLY A 41 -4.57 -7.67 -1.92
N VAL A 42 -5.42 -8.06 -2.87
CA VAL A 42 -6.53 -7.21 -3.32
C VAL A 42 -7.74 -7.49 -2.43
N ARG A 43 -8.08 -6.50 -1.60
CA ARG A 43 -9.25 -6.51 -0.73
C ARG A 43 -10.10 -5.28 -1.02
N ASP A 44 -11.41 -5.46 -0.91
CA ASP A 44 -12.34 -4.33 -0.96
C ASP A 44 -12.21 -3.46 0.30
N ARG A 45 -12.85 -2.30 0.31
CA ARG A 45 -12.87 -1.37 1.45
C ARG A 45 -13.39 -2.04 2.73
N GLU A 46 -14.26 -3.03 2.58
CA GLU A 46 -14.85 -3.84 3.64
C GLU A 46 -13.96 -5.04 4.04
N GLY A 47 -12.79 -5.20 3.42
CA GLY A 47 -11.83 -6.28 3.70
C GLY A 47 -12.18 -7.62 3.05
N ASN A 48 -13.21 -7.66 2.20
CA ASN A 48 -13.63 -8.87 1.49
C ASN A 48 -12.71 -9.17 0.30
N SER A 49 -12.63 -10.45 -0.08
CA SER A 49 -11.93 -10.85 -1.29
C SER A 49 -12.71 -10.43 -2.52
N VAL A 50 -12.10 -9.61 -3.37
CA VAL A 50 -12.71 -9.23 -4.65
C VAL A 50 -12.70 -10.45 -5.58
N GLN A 51 -13.85 -10.76 -6.18
CA GLN A 51 -13.95 -11.81 -7.18
C GLN A 51 -13.13 -11.44 -8.42
N ASN A 52 -12.46 -12.41 -9.04
CA ASN A 52 -11.62 -12.19 -10.23
C ASN A 52 -10.47 -11.19 -10.07
N ALA A 53 -10.09 -10.84 -8.84
CA ALA A 53 -8.95 -9.94 -8.56
C ALA A 53 -7.64 -10.40 -9.21
N HIS A 54 -7.48 -11.72 -9.35
CA HIS A 54 -6.33 -12.33 -9.99
C HIS A 54 -6.23 -11.97 -11.47
N LEU A 55 -7.35 -11.95 -12.22
CA LEU A 55 -7.37 -11.58 -13.64
C LEU A 55 -7.04 -10.11 -13.83
N LEU A 56 -7.66 -9.22 -13.04
CA LEU A 56 -7.42 -7.78 -13.12
C LEU A 56 -5.95 -7.44 -12.84
N THR A 57 -5.39 -8.03 -11.79
CA THR A 57 -3.98 -7.83 -11.41
C THR A 57 -3.03 -8.33 -12.49
N LEU A 58 -3.29 -9.53 -13.03
CA LEU A 58 -2.49 -10.08 -14.14
C LEU A 58 -2.58 -9.18 -15.36
N PHE A 59 -3.79 -8.83 -15.79
CA PHE A 59 -4.03 -7.99 -16.97
C PHE A 59 -3.20 -6.70 -16.92
N HIS A 60 -3.31 -5.92 -15.84
CA HIS A 60 -2.55 -4.69 -15.70
C HIS A 60 -1.02 -4.91 -15.65
N ARG A 61 -0.56 -5.99 -15.01
CA ARG A 61 0.87 -6.31 -14.98
C ARG A 61 1.39 -6.71 -16.37
N VAL A 62 0.62 -7.48 -17.13
CA VAL A 62 0.98 -7.85 -18.51
C VAL A 62 0.99 -6.61 -19.40
N CYS A 63 -0.04 -5.75 -19.32
CA CYS A 63 -0.06 -4.48 -20.04
C CYS A 63 1.18 -3.63 -19.73
N LYS A 64 1.59 -3.56 -18.45
CA LYS A 64 2.80 -2.83 -18.05
C LYS A 64 4.08 -3.43 -18.63
N LEU A 65 4.22 -4.75 -18.67
CA LEU A 65 5.39 -5.40 -19.29
C LEU A 65 5.44 -5.16 -20.80
N LEU A 66 4.30 -5.29 -21.48
CA LEU A 66 4.19 -5.05 -22.92
C LEU A 66 4.42 -3.58 -23.28
N PHE A 67 4.03 -2.64 -22.41
CA PHE A 67 4.31 -1.21 -22.58
C PHE A 67 5.82 -0.92 -22.69
N PHE A 68 6.65 -1.59 -21.88
CA PHE A 68 8.11 -1.49 -21.96
C PHE A 68 8.72 -2.40 -23.05
N ARG A 69 7.90 -2.95 -23.95
CA ARG A 69 8.27 -3.97 -24.96
C ARG A 69 9.08 -5.14 -24.42
N ILE A 70 8.78 -5.54 -23.19
CA ILE A 70 9.30 -6.76 -22.61
C ILE A 70 8.50 -7.93 -23.16
N ARG A 71 9.17 -9.05 -23.44
CA ARG A 71 8.53 -10.31 -23.85
C ARG A 71 8.41 -11.26 -22.65
N PRO A 72 7.30 -11.27 -21.91
CA PRO A 72 7.14 -12.18 -20.79
C PRO A 72 6.97 -13.63 -21.25
N VAL A 73 7.65 -14.55 -20.57
CA VAL A 73 7.42 -16.00 -20.65
C VAL A 73 6.87 -16.42 -19.30
N PHE A 74 5.64 -16.91 -19.29
CA PHE A 74 4.97 -17.28 -18.06
C PHE A 74 5.36 -18.67 -17.61
N VAL A 75 5.83 -18.76 -16.36
CA VAL A 75 6.23 -20.01 -15.73
C VAL A 75 5.22 -20.31 -14.62
N PHE A 76 4.69 -21.52 -14.67
CA PHE A 76 3.79 -22.05 -13.65
C PHE A 76 4.52 -23.13 -12.86
N ASP A 77 4.35 -23.07 -11.53
CA ASP A 77 4.76 -24.17 -10.66
C ASP A 77 3.94 -25.41 -11.00
N GLY A 78 4.61 -26.55 -11.13
CA GLY A 78 3.98 -27.87 -11.17
C GLY A 78 3.75 -28.41 -9.75
N ASP A 79 3.80 -29.73 -9.62
CA ASP A 79 3.65 -30.38 -8.32
C ASP A 79 4.79 -30.02 -7.36
N ALA A 80 4.40 -29.72 -6.12
CA ALA A 80 5.37 -29.47 -5.07
C ALA A 80 6.15 -30.75 -4.71
N PRO A 81 7.48 -30.68 -4.54
CA PRO A 81 8.28 -31.83 -4.08
C PRO A 81 7.86 -32.25 -2.66
N LEU A 82 8.10 -33.52 -2.31
CA LEU A 82 7.67 -34.13 -1.04
C LEU A 82 8.07 -33.30 0.20
N LEU A 83 9.30 -32.78 0.22
CA LEU A 83 9.80 -31.94 1.31
C LEU A 83 9.00 -30.63 1.47
N LYS A 84 8.61 -29.99 0.36
CA LYS A 84 7.75 -28.78 0.38
C LYS A 84 6.34 -29.12 0.84
N LYS A 85 5.82 -30.31 0.52
CA LYS A 85 4.49 -30.77 0.95
C LYS A 85 4.42 -30.96 2.47
N GLN A 86 5.39 -31.66 3.06
CA GLN A 86 5.44 -31.89 4.52
C GLN A 86 5.55 -30.57 5.30
N THR A 87 6.48 -29.70 4.90
CA THR A 87 6.66 -28.38 5.54
C THR A 87 5.44 -27.46 5.34
N LEU A 88 4.77 -27.52 4.19
CA LEU A 88 3.55 -26.76 3.93
C LEU A 88 2.38 -27.25 4.79
N ALA A 89 2.25 -28.56 5.00
CA ALA A 89 1.24 -29.14 5.89
C ALA A 89 1.45 -28.69 7.34
N LEU A 90 2.69 -28.78 7.86
CA LEU A 90 3.01 -28.31 9.20
C LEU A 90 2.72 -26.81 9.38
N ARG A 91 3.07 -25.98 8.39
CA ARG A 91 2.75 -24.54 8.40
C ARG A 91 1.25 -24.26 8.39
N ARG A 92 0.44 -25.08 7.70
CA ARG A 92 -1.03 -24.96 7.72
C ARG A 92 -1.59 -25.29 9.09
N GLN A 93 -1.15 -26.40 9.70
CA GLN A 93 -1.58 -26.80 11.04
C GLN A 93 -1.31 -25.71 12.08
N ARG A 94 -0.08 -25.18 12.15
CA ARG A 94 0.26 -24.07 13.06
C ARG A 94 -0.61 -22.84 12.83
N LYS A 95 -0.86 -22.48 11.56
CA LYS A 95 -1.73 -21.34 11.23
C LYS A 95 -3.17 -21.58 11.70
N GLU A 96 -3.69 -22.78 11.53
CA GLU A 96 -5.04 -23.15 11.96
C GLU A 96 -5.16 -23.11 13.48
N GLU A 97 -4.16 -23.62 14.20
CA GLU A 97 -4.09 -23.58 15.67
C GLU A 97 -4.07 -22.15 16.20
N LEU A 98 -3.17 -21.30 15.70
CA LEU A 98 -3.10 -19.88 16.06
C LEU A 98 -4.40 -19.13 15.73
N THR A 99 -5.04 -19.47 14.60
CA THR A 99 -6.34 -18.88 14.23
C THR A 99 -7.44 -19.32 15.21
N ARG A 100 -7.41 -20.58 15.66
CA ARG A 100 -8.35 -21.11 16.65
C ARG A 100 -8.16 -20.43 18.01
N GLU A 101 -6.93 -20.31 18.49
CA GLU A 101 -6.59 -19.62 19.73
C GLU A 101 -6.97 -18.14 19.68
N SER A 102 -6.70 -17.46 18.55
CA SER A 102 -7.10 -16.07 18.34
C SER A 102 -8.62 -15.88 18.38
N LYS A 103 -9.40 -16.83 17.85
CA LYS A 103 -10.87 -16.79 17.92
C LYS A 103 -11.35 -16.99 19.36
N GLN A 104 -10.83 -17.99 20.06
CA GLN A 104 -11.20 -18.27 21.45
C GLN A 104 -10.86 -17.09 22.38
N THR A 105 -9.71 -16.45 22.19
CA THR A 105 -9.32 -15.26 22.95
C THR A 105 -10.23 -14.07 22.63
N ASN A 106 -10.55 -13.84 21.36
CA ASN A 106 -11.50 -12.80 20.95
C ASN A 106 -12.89 -13.03 21.57
N ASP A 107 -13.40 -14.25 21.55
CA ASP A 107 -14.70 -14.62 22.14
C ASP A 107 -14.72 -14.38 23.66
N LYS A 108 -13.64 -14.75 24.37
CA LYS A 108 -13.49 -14.49 25.81
C LYS A 108 -13.47 -12.99 26.10
N LEU A 109 -12.74 -12.22 25.29
CA LEU A 109 -12.66 -10.76 25.41
C LEU A 109 -14.03 -10.11 25.17
N LEU A 110 -14.75 -10.53 24.13
CA LEU A 110 -16.08 -10.02 23.80
C LEU A 110 -17.09 -10.34 24.91
N LYS A 111 -17.09 -11.58 25.44
CA LYS A 111 -17.94 -11.95 26.58
C LYS A 111 -17.64 -11.11 27.82
N THR A 112 -16.36 -10.85 28.08
CA THR A 112 -15.94 -10.02 29.22
C THR A 112 -16.39 -8.57 29.05
N PHE A 113 -16.28 -8.03 27.82
CA PHE A 113 -16.74 -6.69 27.48
C PHE A 113 -18.27 -6.55 27.69
N LEU A 114 -19.06 -7.47 27.14
CA LEU A 114 -20.52 -7.46 27.27
C LEU A 114 -20.98 -7.60 28.74
N LYS A 115 -20.36 -8.49 29.52
CA LYS A 115 -20.65 -8.64 30.96
C LYS A 115 -20.38 -7.33 31.72
N ARG A 116 -19.26 -6.67 31.44
CA ARG A 116 -18.92 -5.37 32.07
C ARG A 116 -19.87 -4.26 31.64
N GLN A 117 -20.29 -4.23 30.38
CA GLN A 117 -21.29 -3.26 29.90
C GLN A 117 -22.66 -3.46 30.57
N ALA A 118 -23.11 -4.71 30.72
CA ALA A 118 -24.34 -5.03 31.43
C ALA A 118 -24.27 -4.62 32.92
N ILE A 119 -23.14 -4.88 33.58
CA ILE A 119 -22.90 -4.43 34.96
C ILE A 119 -22.92 -2.90 35.05
N LYS A 120 -22.26 -2.19 34.12
CA LYS A 120 -22.28 -0.71 34.08
C LYS A 120 -23.70 -0.15 33.91
N ALA A 121 -24.50 -0.78 33.04
CA ALA A 121 -25.89 -0.39 32.81
C ALA A 121 -26.78 -0.66 34.04
N ALA A 122 -26.53 -1.73 34.78
CA ALA A 122 -27.30 -2.10 35.96
C ALA A 122 -26.89 -1.34 37.24
N LEU A 123 -25.59 -1.03 37.42
CA LEU A 123 -25.06 -0.36 38.63
C LEU A 123 -25.02 1.17 38.54
N GLY A 124 -25.29 1.78 37.38
CA GLY A 124 -25.39 3.24 37.22
C GLY A 124 -24.11 4.01 37.59
N ASP A 125 -23.28 4.31 36.59
CA ASP A 125 -22.12 5.24 36.53
C ASP A 125 -21.24 5.49 37.78
N ALA A 126 -21.22 4.59 38.76
CA ALA A 126 -20.49 4.76 40.01
C ALA A 126 -18.97 4.45 39.92
N SER A 127 -18.47 3.96 38.77
CA SER A 127 -17.06 3.60 38.61
C SER A 127 -16.44 4.23 37.35
N LYS A 128 -15.64 5.28 37.56
CA LYS A 128 -14.77 5.93 36.54
C LYS A 128 -13.45 5.16 36.35
N ASP A 129 -13.49 3.85 36.22
CA ASP A 129 -12.27 3.11 35.89
C ASP A 129 -12.02 3.17 34.38
N PRO A 130 -10.91 3.78 33.91
CA PRO A 130 -10.63 3.89 32.50
C PRO A 130 -10.42 2.51 31.87
N LEU A 131 -11.01 2.32 30.69
CA LEU A 131 -10.87 1.10 29.89
C LEU A 131 -9.39 0.75 29.71
N PRO A 132 -8.91 -0.47 30.05
CA PRO A 132 -7.63 -0.91 29.55
C PRO A 132 -7.74 -1.00 28.03
N SER A 133 -6.94 -0.21 27.32
CA SER A 133 -6.89 -0.22 25.86
C SER A 133 -6.48 -1.60 25.38
N LEU A 134 -7.07 -2.07 24.28
CA LEU A 134 -6.77 -3.35 23.63
C LEU A 134 -5.28 -3.58 23.34
N SER A 135 -4.46 -2.53 23.42
CA SER A 135 -3.01 -2.54 23.26
C SER A 135 -2.21 -3.10 24.44
N THR A 136 -2.79 -3.29 25.65
CA THR A 136 -2.02 -3.66 26.85
C THR A 136 -1.90 -5.17 27.07
N VAL A 137 -2.59 -6.01 26.29
CA VAL A 137 -2.45 -7.47 26.38
C VAL A 137 -1.18 -7.89 25.64
N ARG A 138 -0.06 -7.97 26.38
CA ARG A 138 1.17 -8.61 25.90
C ARG A 138 0.88 -10.09 25.67
N ARG A 139 1.14 -10.54 24.44
CA ARG A 139 1.19 -11.97 24.12
C ARG A 139 2.51 -12.51 24.67
N ASP A 140 2.48 -13.65 25.33
CA ASP A 140 3.69 -14.42 25.56
C ASP A 140 4.19 -14.87 24.18
N GLU A 141 5.34 -14.34 23.75
CA GLU A 141 6.01 -14.77 22.54
C GLU A 141 6.53 -16.18 22.79
N VAL A 142 5.85 -17.18 22.22
CA VAL A 142 6.41 -18.53 22.16
C VAL A 142 7.60 -18.45 21.21
N ASP A 143 8.80 -18.69 21.72
CA ASP A 143 10.05 -18.78 20.95
C ASP A 143 9.90 -19.87 19.87
N ASP A 144 9.36 -19.51 18.72
CA ASP A 144 9.41 -20.34 17.53
C ASP A 144 10.90 -20.41 17.13
N MET A 145 11.55 -21.56 17.29
CA MET A 145 12.97 -21.84 16.97
C MET A 145 13.42 -21.39 15.55
N TYR A 146 12.50 -21.03 14.67
CA TYR A 146 12.76 -20.53 13.31
C TYR A 146 12.47 -19.02 13.14
N VAL A 147 12.04 -18.33 14.20
CA VAL A 147 11.93 -16.88 14.26
C VAL A 147 13.30 -16.37 14.70
N LEU A 148 13.98 -15.69 13.79
CA LEU A 148 15.22 -14.99 14.11
C LEU A 148 14.90 -13.88 15.11
N PRO A 149 15.69 -13.72 16.20
CA PRO A 149 15.55 -12.60 17.11
C PRO A 149 15.54 -11.28 16.34
N ALA A 150 14.69 -10.34 16.77
CA ALA A 150 14.74 -8.99 16.25
C ALA A 150 16.17 -8.45 16.43
N LEU A 151 16.83 -8.10 15.34
CA LEU A 151 18.15 -7.47 15.41
C LEU A 151 18.04 -6.24 16.30
N PRO A 152 18.99 -6.03 17.24
CA PRO A 152 18.93 -4.89 18.14
C PRO A 152 18.80 -3.61 17.32
N ALA A 153 17.88 -2.74 17.74
CA ALA A 153 17.78 -1.41 17.17
C ALA A 153 19.17 -0.77 17.30
N ALA A 154 19.77 -0.39 16.18
CA ALA A 154 20.98 0.41 16.21
C ALA A 154 20.71 1.59 17.14
N GLU A 155 21.49 1.68 18.22
CA GLU A 155 21.39 2.76 19.19
C GLU A 155 21.42 4.08 18.43
N GLU A 156 20.35 4.87 18.55
CA GLU A 156 20.32 6.24 18.05
C GLU A 156 21.34 7.09 18.84
N LYS A 157 22.60 7.01 18.43
CA LYS A 157 23.57 8.08 18.62
C LYS A 157 23.40 9.03 17.44
N ASP A 158 22.54 10.04 17.62
CA ASP A 158 22.77 11.40 17.10
C ASP A 158 21.69 12.34 17.64
N LYS A 159 21.87 12.78 18.89
CA LYS A 159 21.13 13.90 19.50
C LYS A 159 22.06 15.06 19.90
N SER A 160 23.12 15.28 19.12
CA SER A 160 24.01 16.42 19.29
C SER A 160 24.69 16.84 17.98
N ARG A 161 23.90 17.08 16.92
CA ARG A 161 24.40 17.80 15.73
C ARG A 161 23.32 18.56 14.95
N SER A 162 22.13 18.76 15.54
CA SER A 162 20.97 19.35 14.85
C SER A 162 20.74 20.84 15.16
N GLU A 163 21.59 21.52 15.92
CA GLU A 163 21.41 22.97 16.19
C GLU A 163 22.24 23.87 15.26
N ALA A 164 23.22 23.34 14.52
CA ALA A 164 24.05 24.14 13.61
C ALA A 164 23.52 24.24 12.16
N SER A 165 22.54 23.40 11.78
CA SER A 165 22.03 23.32 10.41
C SER A 165 20.73 24.10 10.17
N GLU A 166 20.01 24.49 11.23
CA GLU A 166 18.76 25.26 11.12
C GLU A 166 19.01 26.77 10.96
N GLU A 167 20.13 27.30 11.48
CA GLU A 167 20.49 28.71 11.30
C GLU A 167 20.94 29.01 9.87
N GLU A 168 21.69 28.09 9.23
CA GLU A 168 22.20 28.28 7.87
C GLU A 168 21.09 28.23 6.79
N GLN A 169 19.98 27.55 7.08
CA GLN A 169 18.80 27.49 6.19
C GLN A 169 17.89 28.72 6.33
N LYS A 170 17.81 29.33 7.53
CA LYS A 170 17.06 30.58 7.73
C LYS A 170 17.74 31.76 7.04
N GLU A 171 19.06 31.83 7.05
CA GLU A 171 19.82 32.91 6.43
C GLU A 171 19.73 32.89 4.89
N LYS A 172 19.76 31.68 4.30
CA LYS A 172 19.58 31.49 2.84
C LYS A 172 18.16 31.80 2.39
N ASN A 173 17.12 31.46 3.16
CA ASN A 173 15.72 31.77 2.80
C ASN A 173 15.36 33.26 2.97
N SER A 174 16.00 33.99 3.88
CA SER A 174 15.88 35.45 3.98
C SER A 174 16.45 36.14 2.73
N THR A 175 17.58 35.64 2.23
CA THR A 175 18.28 36.20 1.07
C THR A 175 17.49 36.03 -0.23
N TRP A 176 16.69 34.97 -0.38
CA TRP A 176 15.82 34.77 -1.55
C TRP A 176 14.57 35.64 -1.55
N GLN A 177 13.98 35.96 -0.39
CA GLN A 177 12.78 36.81 -0.32
C GLN A 177 13.08 38.31 -0.52
N ALA A 178 14.28 38.79 -0.17
CA ALA A 178 14.65 40.19 -0.36
C ALA A 178 14.93 40.59 -1.82
N ARG A 179 15.14 39.63 -2.74
CA ARG A 179 15.50 39.90 -4.15
C ARG A 179 14.30 39.95 -5.11
N ALA A 180 13.10 39.59 -4.66
CA ALA A 180 11.89 39.55 -5.49
C ALA A 180 10.97 40.78 -5.34
N GLY A 181 11.51 41.92 -4.91
CA GLY A 181 10.76 43.18 -4.77
C GLY A 181 11.42 44.33 -5.51
N LYS A 182 11.09 44.52 -6.79
CA LYS A 182 11.15 45.82 -7.52
C LYS A 182 10.53 45.67 -8.92
N GLY A 183 9.24 45.99 -9.03
CA GLY A 183 8.52 46.16 -10.29
C GLY A 183 7.39 47.18 -10.09
N ARG A 184 7.48 48.33 -10.76
CA ARG A 184 6.63 49.54 -10.61
C ARG A 184 5.15 49.30 -10.96
N PRO A 185 4.19 50.04 -10.37
CA PRO A 185 2.78 49.97 -10.76
C PRO A 185 2.50 50.94 -11.93
N GLY A 186 1.93 50.41 -13.02
CA GLY A 186 1.30 51.18 -14.09
C GLY A 186 -0.22 51.07 -13.98
N GLN A 187 -0.92 52.20 -13.85
CA GLN A 187 -2.37 52.30 -13.82
C GLN A 187 -2.97 52.17 -15.24
N ALA A 188 -4.03 51.38 -15.39
CA ALA A 188 -4.97 51.49 -16.51
C ALA A 188 -6.39 51.02 -16.09
N ARG A 189 -7.40 51.67 -16.68
CA ARG A 189 -8.79 51.87 -16.21
C ARG A 189 -9.74 50.69 -16.47
N PRO A 190 -10.90 50.59 -15.76
CA PRO A 190 -11.89 49.55 -15.98
C PRO A 190 -12.79 49.84 -17.20
N GLY A 191 -12.88 48.89 -18.13
CA GLY A 191 -13.78 48.92 -19.28
C GLY A 191 -15.10 48.22 -18.97
N GLN A 192 -16.21 48.92 -19.21
CA GLN A 192 -17.58 48.45 -19.03
C GLN A 192 -17.98 47.37 -20.05
N ALA A 193 -18.72 46.35 -19.58
CA ALA A 193 -19.32 45.33 -20.41
C ALA A 193 -20.51 45.88 -21.23
N ARG A 194 -20.59 45.49 -22.51
CA ARG A 194 -21.76 45.72 -23.38
C ARG A 194 -22.37 44.37 -23.80
N PRO A 195 -23.71 44.22 -23.81
CA PRO A 195 -24.38 43.01 -24.25
C PRO A 195 -24.81 43.07 -25.73
N GLY A 196 -24.93 41.88 -26.35
CA GLY A 196 -25.86 41.62 -27.46
C GLY A 196 -25.23 41.36 -28.83
N GLN A 197 -25.39 40.15 -29.38
CA GLN A 197 -26.50 39.78 -30.27
C GLN A 197 -26.21 38.42 -30.94
N ALA A 198 -27.16 37.49 -30.83
CA ALA A 198 -27.15 36.20 -31.51
C ALA A 198 -27.55 36.35 -32.99
N ARG A 199 -26.83 35.67 -33.89
CA ARG A 199 -27.16 35.56 -35.31
C ARG A 199 -27.79 34.19 -35.60
N PRO A 200 -28.90 34.10 -36.36
CA PRO A 200 -29.50 32.83 -36.75
C PRO A 200 -29.01 32.35 -38.13
N GLY A 201 -28.92 31.01 -38.27
CA GLY A 201 -29.29 30.28 -39.49
C GLY A 201 -28.19 29.99 -40.54
N LYS A 202 -27.92 28.71 -40.79
CA LYS A 202 -28.55 27.93 -41.88
C LYS A 202 -28.16 26.45 -41.79
N ALA A 203 -29.16 25.58 -41.67
CA ALA A 203 -29.01 24.14 -41.81
C ALA A 203 -28.82 23.79 -43.31
N ARG A 204 -27.83 22.97 -43.62
CA ARG A 204 -27.62 22.40 -44.96
C ARG A 204 -27.98 20.92 -44.90
N GLN A 205 -29.07 20.54 -45.56
CA GLN A 205 -29.49 19.16 -45.73
C GLN A 205 -28.46 18.42 -46.59
N GLY A 206 -27.99 17.27 -46.11
CA GLY A 206 -27.12 16.37 -46.84
C GLY A 206 -27.93 15.56 -47.85
N GLN A 207 -27.45 15.55 -49.09
CA GLN A 207 -27.98 14.77 -50.20
C GLN A 207 -27.29 13.39 -50.16
N VAL A 208 -28.09 12.33 -50.11
CA VAL A 208 -27.63 10.93 -50.13
C VAL A 208 -27.51 10.51 -51.58
N ASP A 209 -26.29 10.23 -52.03
CA ASP A 209 -26.03 9.62 -53.33
C ASP A 209 -26.09 8.10 -53.21
N THR A 210 -27.06 7.48 -53.89
CA THR A 210 -27.08 6.03 -54.15
C THR A 210 -26.57 5.80 -55.56
N GLY A 211 -25.39 5.18 -55.68
CA GLY A 211 -24.81 4.78 -56.95
C GLY A 211 -24.33 3.33 -56.92
N THR A 212 -25.07 2.51 -57.68
CA THR A 212 -24.79 1.16 -58.24
C THR A 212 -24.39 0.03 -57.30
#